data_AF-I7C9V9-F1
#
_entry.id   AF-I7C9V9-F1
#
_cell.length_a   1.000
_cell.length_b   1.000
_cell.length_c   1.000
_cell.angle_alpha   90.00
_cell.angle_beta   90.00
_cell.angle_gamma   90.00
#
_symmetry.space_group_name_H-M   'P 1'
#
loop_
_entity.id
_entity.type
_entity.pdbx_description
1 polymer ?
#
loop_
_entity_poly.entity_id
_entity_poly.type
_entity_poly.pdbx_seq_one_letter_code
_entity_poly.pdbx_strand_id
1 'polypeptide(L)'
;MKRIVPDPPLPNTTQRSFSRCDAGHPPLFTVNPGVSAHDALVHVAQYLRGAYDCGYKALEHLDDTGKSLFWSNLNALEMAEGLVEALLDGIESQPMN
;
A
#
# COMPACT_ATOMS: atom_id res chain seq x y z
N MET A 1 -25.88 8.22 21.36
CA MET A 1 -26.90 8.14 20.30
C MET A 1 -26.46 7.04 19.35
N LYS A 2 -27.25 5.96 19.19
CA LYS A 2 -26.94 4.94 18.18
C LYS A 2 -27.25 5.55 16.80
N ARG A 3 -26.28 5.53 15.87
CA ARG A 3 -26.56 5.95 14.49
C ARG A 3 -27.68 5.05 13.96
N ILE A 4 -28.73 5.67 13.40
CA ILE A 4 -29.90 4.97 12.84
C ILE A 4 -29.50 4.25 11.54
N VAL A 5 -28.41 4.69 10.91
CA VAL A 5 -27.90 4.16 9.65
C VAL A 5 -26.49 3.61 9.89
N PRO A 6 -26.22 2.33 9.58
CA PRO A 6 -24.87 1.80 9.54
C PRO A 6 -23.99 2.63 8.60
N ASP A 7 -22.74 2.85 8.96
CA ASP A 7 -21.81 3.52 8.05
C ASP A 7 -21.69 2.72 6.75
N PRO A 8 -21.64 3.40 5.58
CA PRO A 8 -21.52 2.70 4.32
C PRO A 8 -20.21 1.90 4.29
N PRO A 9 -20.21 0.69 3.71
CA PRO A 9 -18.98 -0.08 3.59
C PRO A 9 -17.95 0.68 2.75
N LEU A 10 -16.67 0.43 3.04
CA LEU A 10 -15.60 0.95 2.21
C LEU A 10 -15.77 0.50 0.75
N PRO A 11 -15.50 1.37 -0.23
CA PRO A 11 -15.66 1.00 -1.63
C PRO A 11 -14.63 -0.04 -2.04
N ASN A 12 -15.04 -0.97 -2.91
CA ASN A 12 -14.12 -1.89 -3.57
C ASN A 12 -13.26 -1.16 -4.61
N THR A 13 -12.15 -1.78 -4.98
CA THR A 13 -11.28 -1.32 -6.06
C THR A 13 -12.04 -1.18 -7.39
N THR A 14 -11.54 -0.27 -8.23
CA THR A 14 -12.04 -0.08 -9.61
C THR A 14 -10.95 -0.46 -10.60
N GLN A 15 -11.34 -0.73 -11.84
CA GLN A 15 -10.38 -1.04 -12.88
C GLN A 15 -9.50 0.19 -13.16
N ARG A 16 -8.20 0.05 -12.95
CA ARG A 16 -7.24 1.13 -13.18
C ARG A 16 -5.95 0.59 -13.79
N SER A 17 -5.68 0.96 -15.03
CA SER A 17 -4.41 0.64 -15.68
C SER A 17 -3.25 1.37 -15.01
N PHE A 18 -2.10 0.70 -14.92
CA PHE A 18 -0.87 1.31 -14.42
C PHE A 18 0.34 0.80 -15.21
N SER A 19 1.30 1.69 -15.41
CA SER A 19 2.58 1.41 -16.08
C SER A 19 3.48 2.63 -15.89
N ARG A 20 4.79 2.42 -15.81
CA ARG A 20 5.79 3.46 -16.08
C ARG A 20 6.45 3.30 -17.46
N CYS A 21 6.12 2.23 -18.18
CA CYS A 21 6.55 2.00 -19.55
C CYS A 21 5.76 2.90 -20.49
N ASP A 22 6.48 3.71 -21.27
CA ASP A 22 5.94 4.65 -22.26
C ASP A 22 6.33 4.26 -23.70
N ALA A 23 6.36 2.95 -23.98
CA ALA A 23 6.80 2.39 -25.26
C ALA A 23 5.69 2.34 -26.34
N GLY A 24 4.60 3.09 -26.18
CA GLY A 24 3.52 3.18 -27.17
C GLY A 24 2.61 1.95 -27.32
N HIS A 25 2.72 0.96 -26.42
CA HIS A 25 1.81 -0.20 -26.36
C HIS A 25 0.77 -0.05 -25.23
N PRO A 26 -0.36 -0.77 -25.27
CA PRO A 26 -1.32 -0.79 -24.17
C PRO A 26 -0.69 -1.22 -22.82
N PRO A 27 -1.21 -0.74 -21.67
CA PRO A 27 -0.73 -1.18 -20.36
C PRO A 27 -0.88 -2.70 -20.19
N LEU A 28 0.16 -3.35 -19.69
CA LEU A 28 0.14 -4.79 -19.46
C LEU A 28 -0.69 -5.18 -18.23
N PHE A 29 -0.74 -4.30 -17.22
CA PHE A 29 -1.41 -4.57 -15.95
C PHE A 29 -2.48 -3.54 -15.62
N THR A 30 -3.51 -4.04 -14.94
CA THR A 30 -4.61 -3.25 -14.38
C THR A 30 -4.91 -3.73 -12.97
N VAL A 31 -5.34 -2.82 -12.10
CA VAL A 31 -6.01 -3.21 -10.86
C VAL A 31 -7.32 -3.90 -11.23
N ASN A 32 -7.58 -5.09 -10.68
CA ASN A 32 -8.84 -5.80 -10.90
C ASN A 32 -9.97 -5.08 -10.15
N PRO A 33 -11.13 -4.81 -10.78
CA PRO A 33 -12.25 -4.22 -10.07
C PRO A 33 -12.85 -5.22 -9.07
N GLY A 34 -13.48 -4.71 -8.01
CA GLY A 34 -14.27 -5.52 -7.08
C GLY A 34 -13.48 -6.20 -5.96
N VAL A 35 -12.16 -6.03 -5.89
CA VAL A 35 -11.36 -6.44 -4.71
C VAL A 35 -11.71 -5.55 -3.54
N SER A 36 -11.92 -6.14 -2.35
CA SER A 36 -12.29 -5.40 -1.15
C SER A 36 -11.18 -4.42 -0.73
N ALA A 37 -11.56 -3.34 -0.04
CA ALA A 37 -10.57 -2.41 0.49
C ALA A 37 -9.59 -3.08 1.47
N HIS A 38 -10.07 -4.04 2.27
CA HIS A 38 -9.25 -4.83 3.19
C HIS A 38 -8.21 -5.67 2.43
N ASP A 39 -8.63 -6.51 1.49
CA ASP A 39 -7.71 -7.36 0.72
C ASP A 39 -6.69 -6.52 -0.06
N ALA A 40 -7.13 -5.39 -0.63
CA ALA A 40 -6.24 -4.46 -1.31
C ALA A 40 -5.18 -3.88 -0.37
N LEU A 41 -5.56 -3.47 0.84
CA LEU A 41 -4.64 -2.94 1.86
C LEU A 41 -3.66 -4.02 2.37
N VAL A 42 -4.09 -5.27 2.53
CA VAL A 42 -3.20 -6.39 2.86
C VAL A 42 -2.10 -6.55 1.80
N HIS A 43 -2.44 -6.47 0.52
CA HIS A 43 -1.44 -6.50 -0.55
C HIS A 43 -0.52 -5.28 -0.53
N VAL A 44 -1.04 -4.08 -0.23
CA VAL A 44 -0.22 -2.87 -0.09
C VAL A 44 0.80 -3.04 1.03
N ALA A 45 0.41 -3.57 2.20
CA ALA A 45 1.33 -3.84 3.30
C ALA A 45 2.46 -4.79 2.87
N GLN A 46 2.12 -5.87 2.16
CA GLN A 46 3.11 -6.81 1.61
C GLN A 46 4.10 -6.14 0.64
N TYR A 47 3.61 -5.26 -0.25
CA TYR A 47 4.48 -4.54 -1.19
C TYR A 47 5.38 -3.52 -0.49
N LEU A 48 4.88 -2.82 0.52
CA LEU A 48 5.68 -1.87 1.31
C LEU A 48 6.79 -2.60 2.08
N ARG A 49 6.45 -3.72 2.73
CA ARG A 49 7.43 -4.56 3.44
C ARG A 49 8.51 -5.09 2.50
N GLY A 50 8.11 -5.63 1.35
CA GLY A 50 9.06 -6.09 0.33
C GLY A 50 9.95 -4.97 -0.20
N ALA A 51 9.41 -3.77 -0.42
CA ALA A 51 10.19 -2.61 -0.84
C ALA A 51 11.19 -2.16 0.25
N TYR A 52 10.78 -2.19 1.52
CA TYR A 52 11.65 -1.91 2.65
C TYR A 52 12.79 -2.92 2.73
N ASP A 53 12.49 -4.22 2.70
CA ASP A 53 13.48 -5.29 2.81
C ASP A 53 14.52 -5.22 1.68
N CYS A 54 14.07 -5.06 0.44
CA CYS A 54 14.96 -4.88 -0.72
C CYS A 54 15.82 -3.61 -0.56
N GLY A 55 15.22 -2.51 -0.13
CA GLY A 55 15.92 -1.26 0.05
C GLY A 55 16.93 -1.30 1.21
N TYR A 56 16.59 -1.94 2.32
CA TYR A 56 17.47 -2.13 3.46
C TYR A 56 18.73 -2.90 3.03
N LYS A 57 18.55 -3.96 2.22
CA LYS A 57 19.67 -4.69 1.63
C LYS A 57 20.51 -3.82 0.69
N ALA A 58 19.88 -2.93 -0.08
CA ALA A 58 20.61 -2.03 -0.97
C ALA A 58 21.57 -1.07 -0.22
N LEU A 59 21.31 -0.73 1.04
CA LEU A 59 22.20 0.11 1.86
C LEU A 59 23.61 -0.46 2.00
N GLU A 60 23.77 -1.79 1.94
CA GLU A 60 25.07 -2.46 2.00
C GLU A 60 25.98 -2.09 0.81
N HIS A 61 25.40 -1.55 -0.27
CA HIS A 61 26.09 -1.23 -1.53
C HIS A 61 26.22 0.28 -1.81
N LEU A 62 25.79 1.14 -0.88
CA LEU A 62 25.82 2.60 -1.05
C LEU A 62 26.97 3.24 -0.26
N ASP A 63 27.44 4.39 -0.74
CA ASP A 63 28.31 5.28 0.02
C ASP A 63 27.53 6.01 1.13
N ASP A 64 28.21 6.78 1.98
CA ASP A 64 27.56 7.39 3.16
C ASP A 64 26.49 8.41 2.77
N THR A 65 26.70 9.18 1.70
CA THR A 65 25.69 10.13 1.19
C THR A 65 24.47 9.38 0.66
N GLY A 66 24.69 8.34 -0.16
CA GLY A 66 23.65 7.47 -0.68
C GLY A 66 22.85 6.80 0.43
N LYS A 67 23.52 6.30 1.48
CA LYS A 67 22.87 5.73 2.67
C LYS A 67 21.96 6.73 3.35
N SER A 68 22.41 7.97 3.60
CA SER A 68 21.58 8.99 4.26
C SER A 68 20.32 9.35 3.46
N LEU A 69 20.46 9.51 2.14
CA LEU A 69 19.33 9.78 1.26
C LEU A 69 18.36 8.60 1.19
N PHE A 70 18.90 7.40 1.04
CA PHE A 70 18.09 6.19 0.90
C PHE A 70 17.41 5.79 2.22
N TRP A 71 18.03 6.06 3.36
CA TRP A 71 17.40 5.92 4.68
C TRP A 71 16.13 6.75 4.81
N SER A 72 16.13 7.97 4.28
CA SER A 72 14.93 8.82 4.30
C SER A 72 13.78 8.19 3.51
N ASN A 73 14.09 7.47 2.41
CA ASN A 73 13.10 6.72 1.65
C ASN A 73 12.58 5.50 2.41
N LEU A 74 13.46 4.75 3.09
CA LEU A 74 13.06 3.60 3.92
C LEU A 74 12.12 4.03 5.06
N ASN A 75 12.41 5.14 5.73
CA ASN A 75 11.53 5.70 6.76
C ASN A 75 10.14 6.04 6.22
N ALA A 76 10.06 6.56 4.97
CA ALA A 76 8.77 6.85 4.34
C ALA A 76 7.97 5.58 4.04
N LEU A 77 8.64 4.48 3.67
CA LEU A 77 7.99 3.17 3.49
C LEU A 77 7.45 2.62 4.81
N GLU A 78 8.25 2.69 5.87
CA GLU A 78 7.83 2.25 7.22
C GLU A 78 6.63 3.04 7.73
N MET A 79 6.63 4.37 7.55
CA MET A 79 5.50 5.22 7.90
C MET A 79 4.23 4.89 7.09
N ALA A 80 4.38 4.58 5.81
CA ALA A 80 3.26 4.17 4.97
C ALA A 80 2.71 2.80 5.38
N GLU A 81 3.59 1.84 5.74
CA GLU A 81 3.18 0.51 6.23
C GLU A 81 2.40 0.67 7.54
N GLY A 82 2.92 1.44 8.50
CA GLY A 82 2.23 1.68 9.77
C GLY A 82 0.84 2.32 9.60
N LEU A 83 0.67 3.23 8.63
CA LEU A 83 -0.64 3.80 8.30
C LEU A 83 -1.60 2.75 7.72
N VAL A 84 -1.10 1.86 6.86
CA VAL A 84 -1.89 0.78 6.26
C VAL A 84 -2.33 -0.23 7.32
N GLU A 85 -1.42 -0.65 8.20
CA GLU A 85 -1.74 -1.57 9.30
C GLU A 85 -2.78 -0.96 10.25
N ALA A 86 -2.65 0.34 10.59
CA ALA A 86 -3.65 1.03 11.40
C ALA A 86 -5.04 1.09 10.75
N LEU A 87 -5.11 1.19 9.41
CA LEU A 87 -6.37 1.14 8.68
C LEU A 87 -6.96 -0.28 8.67
N LEU A 88 -6.13 -1.31 8.51
CA LEU A 88 -6.54 -2.71 8.60
C LEU A 88 -7.13 -3.02 9.98
N ASP A 89 -6.44 -2.64 11.06
CA ASP A 89 -6.94 -2.75 12.44
C ASP A 89 -8.30 -2.05 12.61
N GLY A 90 -8.44 -0.87 12.01
CA GLY A 90 -9.68 -0.09 12.01
C GLY A 90 -10.83 -0.81 11.29
N ILE A 91 -10.56 -1.52 10.21
CA ILE A 91 -11.56 -2.32 9.47
C ILE A 91 -11.95 -3.57 10.25
N GLU A 92 -10.96 -4.28 10.81
CA GLU A 92 -11.17 -5.54 11.52
C GLU A 92 -11.85 -5.36 12.88
N SER A 93 -11.68 -4.20 13.50
CA SER A 93 -12.35 -3.83 14.75
C SER A 93 -13.79 -3.34 14.56
N GLN A 94 -14.24 -3.09 13.32
CA GLN A 94 -15.64 -2.76 13.07
C GLN A 94 -16.53 -4.00 13.29
N PRO A 95 -17.62 -3.89 14.08
CA PRO A 95 -18.53 -4.99 14.25
C PRO A 95 -19.15 -5.36 12.90
N MET A 96 -19.05 -6.64 12.51
CA MET A 96 -19.82 -7.17 11.38
C MET A 96 -21.31 -6.96 11.68
N ASN A 97 -21.93 -6.04 10.93
CA ASN A 97 -23.39 -5.83 10.98
C ASN A 97 -24.12 -6.91 10.16
#